data_AF-A0AB38FV44-F1
#
_entry.id   AF-A0AB38FV44-F1
#
_cell.length_a   1.000
_cell.length_b   1.000
_cell.length_c   1.000
_cell.angle_alpha   90.00
_cell.angle_beta   90.00
_cell.angle_gamma   90.00
#
_symmetry.space_group_name_H-M   'P 1'
#
loop_
_entity.id
_entity.type
_entity.pdbx_description
1 polymer ?
#
loop_
_entity_poly.entity_id
_entity_poly.type
_entity_poly.pdbx_seq_one_letter_code
_entity_poly.pdbx_strand_id
1 'polypeptide(L)'
;MKITLIATLVGITMLTGCGPQELTPEQKQEVSALKAELSQTEGEISAAKDVDQQFSGGLIKNLTTARLEVLGTNKALLEQRINAIESGAKIDVVISGTKPDPELAASIKTEIDNLTAKINEAKADASQYSGGLIQVLKLSAVATEEQSMAMLQQRYLTAKYGLAEVRLAPVQDNVAATSAKKEATAKTIQEHPPLLPPSEGPFGLEAGLTQKNIEDMIGEKLERLPEGLNLYVSDKLPKPNSEFDMYGLLISPNVGLCQITAVGKLIDTDSYGLALKSKFEYLRAPLSSLYGKAKTKDLLLAGSVWKEPQDWMMGLSKKERFLSATWKGTKEMPLKNNIATIFIEARSKDSEQGNVHLQYSFTNYDVCEAEFEKTKKSSL
;
A
#
# COMPACT_ATOMS: atom_id res chain seq x y z
N MET A 1 -16.90 26.78 -85.20
CA MET A 1 -15.70 27.57 -85.56
C MET A 1 -15.20 28.26 -84.30
N LYS A 2 -13.94 27.99 -83.89
CA LYS A 2 -13.04 28.73 -82.95
C LYS A 2 -13.54 28.92 -81.49
N ILE A 3 -12.98 28.26 -80.47
CA ILE A 3 -11.64 28.30 -79.83
C ILE A 3 -11.35 29.61 -79.04
N THR A 4 -11.28 29.41 -77.71
CA THR A 4 -10.60 30.16 -76.61
C THR A 4 -10.98 31.60 -76.28
N LEU A 5 -11.32 31.85 -75.01
CA LEU A 5 -10.35 32.42 -74.04
C LEU A 5 -10.80 32.19 -72.58
N ILE A 6 -9.79 31.96 -71.73
CA ILE A 6 -9.83 31.74 -70.29
C ILE A 6 -10.06 33.07 -69.56
N ALA A 7 -10.91 33.09 -68.53
CA ALA A 7 -10.88 34.10 -67.47
C ALA A 7 -11.30 33.50 -66.14
N THR A 8 -10.30 33.34 -65.28
CA THR A 8 -10.28 33.07 -63.84
C THR A 8 -11.36 33.80 -63.04
N LEU A 9 -12.15 33.05 -62.27
CA LEU A 9 -12.84 33.57 -61.08
C LEU A 9 -12.45 32.69 -59.88
N VAL A 10 -11.45 33.16 -59.14
CA VAL A 10 -11.07 32.67 -57.81
C VAL A 10 -11.63 33.65 -56.78
N GLY A 11 -12.24 33.10 -55.72
CA GLY A 11 -12.59 33.82 -54.49
C GLY A 11 -14.10 33.75 -54.20
N ILE A 12 -14.59 33.27 -53.06
CA ILE A 12 -13.99 32.87 -51.79
C ILE A 12 -14.91 31.76 -51.27
N THR A 13 -14.51 30.50 -51.41
CA THR A 13 -15.12 29.41 -50.61
C THR A 13 -14.45 29.44 -49.26
N MET A 14 -15.26 29.69 -48.22
CA MET A 14 -14.93 29.64 -46.80
C MET A 14 -14.01 28.45 -46.49
N LEU A 15 -12.71 28.71 -46.42
CA LEU A 15 -11.82 27.93 -45.56
C LEU A 15 -12.16 28.34 -44.13
N THR A 16 -13.28 27.84 -43.59
CA THR A 16 -13.32 27.54 -42.16
C THR A 16 -12.39 26.35 -41.97
N GLY A 17 -11.09 26.61 -42.04
CA GLY A 17 -10.14 25.74 -41.37
C GLY A 17 -10.64 25.61 -39.94
N CYS A 18 -10.73 24.38 -39.46
CA CYS A 18 -10.92 24.09 -38.05
C CYS A 18 -9.81 24.81 -37.27
N GLY A 19 -10.04 26.06 -36.91
CA GLY A 19 -9.28 26.76 -35.88
C GLY A 19 -9.54 26.06 -34.55
N PRO A 20 -8.59 26.17 -33.59
CA PRO A 20 -8.78 25.61 -32.27
C PRO A 20 -10.11 26.09 -31.71
N GLN A 21 -10.98 25.14 -31.37
CA GLN A 21 -12.29 25.44 -30.80
C GLN A 21 -12.09 26.31 -29.57
N GLU A 22 -12.68 27.51 -29.55
CA GLU A 22 -12.55 28.39 -28.40
C GLU A 22 -13.11 27.69 -27.16
N LEU A 23 -12.29 27.60 -26.11
CA LEU A 23 -12.66 27.02 -24.83
C LEU A 23 -13.95 27.65 -24.29
N THR A 24 -14.85 26.83 -23.75
CA THR A 24 -16.04 27.34 -23.06
C THR A 24 -15.64 28.15 -21.82
N PRO A 25 -16.51 29.06 -21.32
CA PRO A 25 -16.24 29.79 -20.08
C PRO A 25 -15.87 28.87 -18.89
N GLU A 26 -16.51 27.71 -18.80
CA GLU A 26 -16.26 26.69 -17.76
C GLU A 26 -14.87 26.06 -17.93
N GLN A 27 -14.49 25.71 -19.16
CA GLN A 27 -13.16 25.18 -19.48
C GLN A 27 -12.06 26.22 -19.22
N LYS A 28 -12.31 27.50 -19.53
CA LYS A 28 -11.38 28.60 -19.21
C LYS A 28 -11.18 28.73 -17.70
N GLN A 29 -12.24 28.57 -16.92
CA GLN A 29 -12.16 28.57 -15.45
C GLN A 29 -11.40 27.35 -14.90
N GLU A 30 -11.66 26.15 -15.42
CA GLU A 30 -10.95 24.92 -15.03
C GLU A 30 -9.45 25.02 -15.36
N VAL A 31 -9.10 25.48 -16.56
CA VAL A 31 -7.70 25.71 -16.96
C VAL A 31 -7.03 26.77 -16.08
N SER A 32 -7.73 27.85 -15.72
CA SER A 32 -7.18 28.86 -14.80
C SER A 32 -6.89 28.27 -13.42
N ALA A 33 -7.76 27.39 -12.90
CA ALA A 33 -7.53 26.72 -11.63
C ALA A 33 -6.34 25.74 -11.70
N LEU A 34 -6.26 24.94 -12.77
CA LEU A 34 -5.16 24.01 -13.01
C LEU A 34 -3.81 24.74 -13.14
N LYS A 35 -3.78 25.91 -13.80
CA LYS A 35 -2.55 26.73 -13.90
C LYS A 35 -2.11 27.30 -12.56
N ALA A 36 -3.05 27.65 -11.67
CA ALA A 36 -2.72 28.08 -10.32
C ALA A 36 -2.10 26.94 -9.50
N GLU A 37 -2.66 25.73 -9.58
CA GLU A 37 -2.12 24.54 -8.91
C GLU A 37 -0.77 24.09 -9.48
N LEU A 38 -0.58 24.23 -10.79
CA LEU A 38 0.71 24.01 -11.44
C LEU A 38 1.76 24.99 -10.92
N SER A 39 1.45 26.28 -10.87
CA SER A 39 2.36 27.31 -10.33
C SER A 39 2.72 27.05 -8.86
N GLN A 40 1.77 26.59 -8.05
CA GLN A 40 2.04 26.20 -6.66
C GLN A 40 3.00 25.00 -6.61
N THR A 41 2.74 23.96 -7.39
CA THR A 41 3.56 22.75 -7.45
C THR A 41 4.99 23.09 -7.90
N GLU A 42 5.17 24.00 -8.85
CA GLU A 42 6.49 24.48 -9.27
C GLU A 42 7.24 25.23 -8.17
N GLY A 43 6.53 26.04 -7.37
CA GLY A 43 7.10 26.68 -6.18
C GLY A 43 7.60 25.66 -5.15
N GLU A 44 6.83 24.60 -4.91
CA GLU A 44 7.19 23.52 -3.99
C GLU A 44 8.38 22.70 -4.50
N ILE A 45 8.47 22.45 -5.82
CA ILE A 45 9.65 21.84 -6.45
C ILE A 45 10.88 22.71 -6.26
N SER A 46 10.77 24.02 -6.46
CA SER A 46 11.91 24.94 -6.26
C SER A 46 12.40 24.90 -4.83
N ALA A 47 11.48 25.01 -3.85
CA ALA A 47 11.83 24.95 -2.44
C ALA A 47 12.46 23.61 -2.05
N ALA A 48 11.93 22.49 -2.57
CA ALA A 48 12.50 21.17 -2.34
C ALA A 48 13.92 21.03 -2.95
N LYS A 49 14.18 21.63 -4.12
CA LYS A 49 15.53 21.66 -4.71
C LYS A 49 16.52 22.45 -3.87
N ASP A 50 16.09 23.56 -3.28
CA ASP A 50 16.96 24.35 -2.40
C ASP A 50 17.35 23.56 -1.15
N VAL A 51 16.43 22.77 -0.60
CA VAL A 51 16.72 21.83 0.50
C VAL A 51 17.63 20.70 0.02
N ASP A 52 17.36 20.12 -1.14
CA ASP A 52 18.14 19.02 -1.73
C ASP A 52 19.63 19.36 -1.90
N GLN A 53 19.94 20.62 -2.24
CA GLN A 53 21.31 21.11 -2.40
C GLN A 53 22.05 21.32 -1.07
N GLN A 54 21.32 21.48 0.05
CA GLN A 54 21.91 21.67 1.37
C GLN A 54 22.42 20.36 2.00
N PHE A 55 21.96 19.21 1.50
CA PHE A 55 22.31 17.90 2.04
C PHE A 55 22.98 17.04 0.96
N SER A 56 24.20 16.57 1.24
CA SER A 56 24.96 15.70 0.33
C SER A 56 24.60 14.20 0.44
N GLY A 57 23.75 13.82 1.40
CA GLY A 57 23.34 12.43 1.67
C GLY A 57 22.51 12.30 2.95
N GLY A 58 22.08 11.08 3.26
CA GLY A 58 21.31 10.76 4.47
C GLY A 58 19.79 10.92 4.31
N LEU A 59 19.05 10.73 5.40
CA LEU A 59 17.58 10.65 5.40
C LEU A 59 16.90 11.86 4.75
N ILE A 60 17.32 13.08 5.10
CA ILE A 60 16.73 14.32 4.54
C ILE A 60 16.93 14.36 3.02
N LYS A 61 18.10 13.93 2.51
CA LYS A 61 18.39 13.87 1.07
C LYS A 61 17.50 12.84 0.36
N ASN A 62 17.35 11.65 0.93
CA ASN A 62 16.52 10.59 0.36
C ASN A 62 15.03 10.98 0.33
N LEU A 63 14.53 11.55 1.44
CA LEU A 63 13.16 12.06 1.53
C LEU A 63 12.91 13.22 0.55
N THR A 64 13.86 14.16 0.44
CA THR A 64 13.74 15.29 -0.50
C THR A 64 13.77 14.82 -1.96
N THR A 65 14.58 13.79 -2.27
CA THR A 65 14.62 13.17 -3.60
C THR A 65 13.27 12.53 -3.93
N ALA A 66 12.71 11.72 -3.02
CA ALA A 66 11.40 11.11 -3.19
C ALA A 66 10.29 12.18 -3.33
N ARG A 67 10.40 13.30 -2.59
CA ARG A 67 9.47 14.43 -2.70
C ARG A 67 9.51 15.06 -4.08
N LEU A 68 10.70 15.25 -4.63
CA LEU A 68 10.89 15.80 -5.97
C LEU A 68 10.29 14.90 -7.06
N GLU A 69 10.35 13.58 -6.91
CA GLU A 69 9.71 12.63 -7.84
C GLU A 69 8.18 12.72 -7.80
N VAL A 70 7.59 12.78 -6.60
CA VAL A 70 6.14 12.95 -6.44
C VAL A 70 5.67 14.28 -7.01
N LEU A 71 6.34 15.38 -6.66
CA LEU A 71 5.98 16.70 -7.17
C LEU A 71 6.17 16.81 -8.69
N GLY A 72 7.22 16.17 -9.23
CA GLY A 72 7.43 16.06 -10.68
C GLY A 72 6.29 15.30 -11.38
N THR A 73 5.79 14.24 -10.76
CA THR A 73 4.61 13.50 -11.24
C THR A 73 3.35 14.37 -11.20
N ASN A 74 3.13 15.10 -10.11
CA ASN A 74 1.99 16.02 -9.96
C ASN A 74 2.01 17.11 -11.05
N LYS A 75 3.19 17.69 -11.30
CA LYS A 75 3.39 18.65 -12.38
C LYS A 75 3.01 18.06 -13.75
N ALA A 76 3.51 16.87 -14.08
CA ALA A 76 3.22 16.23 -15.37
C ALA A 76 1.72 15.93 -15.54
N LEU A 77 1.05 15.51 -14.47
CA LEU A 77 -0.39 15.25 -14.46
C LEU A 77 -1.21 16.53 -14.70
N LEU A 78 -0.83 17.64 -14.05
CA LEU A 78 -1.44 18.96 -14.24
C LEU A 78 -1.23 19.48 -15.68
N GLU A 79 -0.01 19.39 -16.20
CA GLU A 79 0.31 19.78 -17.59
C GLU A 79 -0.48 18.94 -18.59
N GLN A 80 -0.55 17.62 -18.40
CA GLN A 80 -1.36 16.73 -19.24
C GLN A 80 -2.82 17.16 -19.27
N ARG A 81 -3.40 17.50 -18.11
CA ARG A 81 -4.81 17.91 -18.01
C ARG A 81 -5.05 19.27 -18.68
N ILE A 82 -4.16 20.24 -18.47
CA ILE A 82 -4.22 21.56 -19.12
C ILE A 82 -4.17 21.40 -20.64
N ASN A 83 -3.17 20.66 -21.15
CA ASN A 83 -2.99 20.42 -22.59
C ASN A 83 -4.19 19.70 -23.20
N ALA A 84 -4.78 18.72 -22.49
CA ALA A 84 -5.97 18.02 -22.95
C ALA A 84 -7.16 18.98 -23.14
N ILE A 85 -7.40 19.89 -22.18
CA ILE A 85 -8.48 20.87 -22.28
C ILE A 85 -8.18 21.90 -23.37
N GLU A 86 -6.98 22.49 -23.38
CA GLU A 86 -6.57 23.53 -24.34
C GLU A 86 -6.51 23.04 -25.79
N SER A 87 -6.28 21.74 -26.02
CA SER A 87 -6.26 21.15 -27.37
C SER A 87 -7.62 21.15 -28.08
N GLY A 88 -8.73 21.37 -27.36
CA GLY A 88 -10.08 21.36 -27.92
C GLY A 88 -10.51 20.01 -28.52
N ALA A 89 -9.75 18.93 -28.29
CA ALA A 89 -10.09 17.60 -28.76
C ALA A 89 -11.39 17.14 -28.09
N LYS A 90 -12.32 16.57 -28.87
CA LYS A 90 -13.51 15.91 -28.31
C LYS A 90 -13.05 14.80 -27.38
N ILE A 91 -13.15 15.04 -26.07
CA ILE A 91 -12.98 14.01 -25.06
C ILE A 91 -14.24 13.15 -25.11
N ASP A 92 -14.30 12.17 -26.01
CA ASP A 92 -15.08 10.97 -25.73
C ASP A 92 -14.44 10.36 -24.48
N VAL A 93 -15.13 10.45 -23.34
CA VAL A 93 -14.65 9.95 -22.05
C VAL A 93 -14.62 8.42 -22.08
N VAL A 94 -13.59 7.88 -22.74
CA VAL A 94 -13.08 6.52 -22.58
C VAL A 94 -11.56 6.64 -22.52
N ILE A 95 -11.10 7.34 -21.49
CA ILE A 95 -9.73 7.22 -20.97
C ILE A 95 -9.91 6.47 -19.65
N SER A 96 -9.04 5.53 -19.31
CA SER A 96 -9.04 4.81 -18.02
C SER A 96 -8.78 5.71 -16.79
N GLY A 97 -9.24 6.96 -16.81
CA GLY A 97 -9.31 7.87 -15.67
C GLY A 97 -10.64 7.69 -14.95
N THR A 98 -10.59 7.62 -13.62
CA THR A 98 -11.76 7.58 -12.76
C THR A 98 -12.52 8.91 -12.84
N LYS A 99 -13.84 8.89 -12.62
CA LYS A 99 -14.64 10.12 -12.57
C LYS A 99 -14.13 11.01 -11.41
N PRO A 100 -14.07 12.35 -11.56
CA PRO A 100 -13.80 13.25 -10.45
C PRO A 100 -14.69 12.96 -9.23
N ASP A 101 -14.09 12.96 -8.06
CA ASP A 101 -14.72 12.76 -6.76
C ASP A 101 -14.53 14.01 -5.89
N PRO A 102 -15.49 14.95 -5.91
CA PRO A 102 -15.38 16.21 -5.17
C PRO A 102 -15.48 16.03 -3.66
N GLU A 103 -16.15 14.98 -3.17
CA GLU A 103 -16.27 14.72 -1.73
C GLU A 103 -14.95 14.21 -1.16
N LEU A 104 -14.32 13.25 -1.86
CA LEU A 104 -12.99 12.77 -1.51
C LEU A 104 -11.95 13.89 -1.62
N ALA A 105 -12.00 14.70 -2.68
CA ALA A 105 -11.11 15.85 -2.82
C ALA A 105 -11.25 16.86 -1.67
N ALA A 106 -12.47 17.14 -1.21
CA ALA A 106 -12.71 18.03 -0.06
C ALA A 106 -12.15 17.46 1.26
N SER A 107 -12.31 16.15 1.48
CA SER A 107 -11.73 15.45 2.65
C SER A 107 -10.20 15.55 2.63
N ILE A 108 -9.57 15.20 1.50
CA ILE A 108 -8.11 15.25 1.37
C ILE A 108 -7.59 16.69 1.48
N LYS A 109 -8.33 17.68 0.96
CA LYS A 109 -7.95 19.10 1.12
C LYS A 109 -7.90 19.51 2.59
N THR A 110 -8.85 19.04 3.39
CA THR A 110 -8.85 19.27 4.84
C THR A 110 -7.63 18.64 5.51
N GLU A 111 -7.24 17.43 5.09
CA GLU A 111 -6.02 16.78 5.58
C GLU A 111 -4.75 17.56 5.17
N ILE A 112 -4.67 18.05 3.94
CA ILE A 112 -3.58 18.90 3.45
C ILE A 112 -3.49 20.19 4.28
N ASP A 113 -4.61 20.85 4.56
CA ASP A 113 -4.62 22.10 5.33
C ASP A 113 -4.14 21.89 6.77
N ASN A 114 -4.60 20.82 7.40
CA ASN A 114 -4.15 20.43 8.75
C ASN A 114 -2.65 20.08 8.77
N LEU A 115 -2.17 19.34 7.76
CA LEU A 115 -0.76 18.96 7.67
C LEU A 115 0.12 20.18 7.35
N THR A 116 -0.35 21.10 6.52
CA THR A 116 0.35 22.36 6.21
C THR A 116 0.56 23.19 7.47
N ALA A 117 -0.46 23.30 8.32
CA ALA A 117 -0.34 24.01 9.60
C ALA A 117 0.73 23.37 10.51
N LYS A 118 0.76 22.03 10.59
CA LYS A 118 1.76 21.28 11.37
C LYS A 118 3.18 21.47 10.82
N ILE A 119 3.36 21.37 9.50
CA ILE A 119 4.65 21.60 8.85
C ILE A 119 5.17 23.00 9.16
N ASN A 120 4.30 24.01 9.14
CA ASN A 120 4.69 25.38 9.46
C ASN A 120 5.13 25.53 10.92
N GLU A 121 4.42 24.90 11.85
CA GLU A 121 4.81 24.86 13.27
C GLU A 121 6.15 24.13 13.46
N ALA A 122 6.31 22.96 12.84
CA ALA A 122 7.53 22.16 12.91
C ALA A 122 8.74 22.89 12.31
N LYS A 123 8.54 23.64 11.21
CA LYS A 123 9.56 24.52 10.62
C LYS A 123 9.93 25.66 11.56
N ALA A 124 8.94 26.31 12.17
CA ALA A 124 9.18 27.40 13.11
C ALA A 124 9.97 26.89 14.33
N ASP A 125 9.61 25.73 14.87
CA ASP A 125 10.32 25.07 15.96
C ASP A 125 11.76 24.66 15.54
N ALA A 126 11.93 24.02 14.38
CA ALA A 126 13.25 23.67 13.85
C ALA A 126 14.18 24.90 13.70
N SER A 127 13.62 26.06 13.32
CA SER A 127 14.37 27.31 13.14
C SER A 127 14.90 27.91 14.45
N GLN A 128 14.41 27.47 15.61
CA GLN A 128 14.92 27.90 16.92
C GLN A 128 16.28 27.28 17.27
N TYR A 129 16.69 26.25 16.53
CA TYR A 129 17.93 25.52 16.74
C TYR A 129 18.90 25.80 15.59
N SER A 130 20.19 25.92 15.89
CA SER A 130 21.24 26.17 14.90
C SER A 130 22.40 25.20 15.10
N GLY A 131 22.64 24.38 14.09
CA GLY A 131 23.64 23.31 14.09
C GLY A 131 23.28 22.10 14.98
N GLY A 132 23.93 20.98 14.71
CA GLY A 132 23.90 19.80 15.57
C GLY A 132 22.70 18.86 15.36
N LEU A 133 22.72 17.75 16.11
CA LEU A 133 21.81 16.61 15.90
C LEU A 133 20.34 16.96 16.14
N ILE A 134 20.04 17.84 17.09
CA ILE A 134 18.65 18.25 17.39
C ILE A 134 18.03 18.97 16.18
N GLN A 135 18.78 19.88 15.55
CA GLN A 135 18.32 20.58 14.36
C GLN A 135 18.12 19.57 13.20
N VAL A 136 19.06 18.64 13.01
CA VAL A 136 18.95 17.60 11.98
C VAL A 136 17.73 16.69 12.18
N LEU A 137 17.42 16.30 13.42
CA LEU A 137 16.25 15.48 13.73
C LEU A 137 14.95 16.24 13.46
N LYS A 138 14.87 17.52 13.85
CA LYS A 138 13.69 18.36 13.56
C LYS A 138 13.50 18.61 12.07
N LEU A 139 14.58 18.87 11.33
CA LEU A 139 14.53 19.00 9.87
C LEU A 139 14.16 17.68 9.18
N SER A 140 14.57 16.54 9.74
CA SER A 140 14.15 15.22 9.25
C SER A 140 12.64 15.00 9.46
N ALA A 141 12.10 15.40 10.60
CA ALA A 141 10.65 15.35 10.84
C ALA A 141 9.88 16.23 9.86
N VAL A 142 10.33 17.48 9.64
CA VAL A 142 9.77 18.39 8.63
C VAL A 142 9.79 17.76 7.24
N ALA A 143 10.92 17.16 6.83
CA ALA A 143 11.04 16.51 5.52
C ALA A 143 10.06 15.33 5.35
N THR A 144 9.83 14.55 6.40
CA THR A 144 8.84 13.45 6.41
C THR A 144 7.41 13.96 6.29
N GLU A 145 7.06 15.04 6.99
CA GLU A 145 5.74 15.66 6.88
C GLU A 145 5.52 16.25 5.49
N GLU A 146 6.53 16.91 4.92
CA GLU A 146 6.49 17.44 3.56
C GLU A 146 6.36 16.35 2.50
N GLN A 147 7.00 15.18 2.71
CA GLN A 147 6.81 14.01 1.85
C GLN A 147 5.37 13.50 1.92
N SER A 148 4.80 13.43 3.12
CA SER A 148 3.42 13.02 3.33
C SER A 148 2.43 13.99 2.66
N MET A 149 2.73 15.29 2.72
CA MET A 149 1.95 16.34 2.05
C MET A 149 1.97 16.17 0.52
N ALA A 150 3.13 15.87 -0.07
CA ALA A 150 3.25 15.63 -1.52
C ALA A 150 2.39 14.45 -1.99
N MET A 151 2.33 13.37 -1.20
CA MET A 151 1.45 12.22 -1.48
C MET A 151 -0.04 12.58 -1.36
N LEU A 152 -0.43 13.35 -0.34
CA LEU A 152 -1.80 13.84 -0.21
C LEU A 152 -2.21 14.75 -1.36
N GLN A 153 -1.31 15.63 -1.82
CA GLN A 153 -1.53 16.47 -2.99
C GLN A 153 -1.75 15.62 -4.25
N GLN A 154 -0.97 14.58 -4.47
CA GLN A 154 -1.17 13.68 -5.60
C GLN A 154 -2.56 13.02 -5.58
N ARG A 155 -2.99 12.54 -4.41
CA ARG A 155 -4.33 11.95 -4.22
C ARG A 155 -5.43 12.98 -4.40
N TYR A 156 -5.22 14.21 -3.92
CA TYR A 156 -6.14 15.33 -4.11
C TYR A 156 -6.34 15.65 -5.58
N LEU A 157 -5.26 15.79 -6.35
CA LEU A 157 -5.31 16.08 -7.79
C LEU A 157 -6.02 14.97 -8.57
N THR A 158 -5.70 13.72 -8.22
CA THR A 158 -6.33 12.52 -8.79
C THR A 158 -7.84 12.53 -8.56
N ALA A 159 -8.28 12.74 -7.32
CA ALA A 159 -9.69 12.80 -6.95
C ALA A 159 -10.40 14.01 -7.59
N LYS A 160 -9.79 15.21 -7.55
CA LYS A 160 -10.40 16.46 -8.01
C LYS A 160 -10.59 16.51 -9.53
N TYR A 161 -9.65 15.97 -10.29
CA TYR A 161 -9.64 16.08 -11.76
C TYR A 161 -9.88 14.74 -12.47
N GLY A 162 -10.05 13.65 -11.73
CA GLY A 162 -10.27 12.31 -12.31
C GLY A 162 -9.04 11.79 -13.07
N LEU A 163 -7.85 12.06 -12.55
CA LEU A 163 -6.59 11.63 -13.16
C LEU A 163 -6.31 10.17 -12.79
N ALA A 164 -5.50 9.47 -13.59
CA ALA A 164 -5.11 8.10 -13.26
C ALA A 164 -4.10 8.10 -12.09
N GLU A 165 -4.31 7.24 -11.10
CA GLU A 165 -3.40 7.11 -9.95
C GLU A 165 -2.05 6.50 -10.41
N VAL A 166 -0.97 7.28 -10.32
CA VAL A 166 0.39 6.81 -10.58
C VAL A 166 0.97 6.24 -9.30
N ARG A 167 1.05 4.90 -9.21
CA ARG A 167 1.72 4.20 -8.10
C ARG A 167 3.23 4.32 -8.26
N LEU A 168 3.87 5.12 -7.42
CA LEU A 168 5.33 5.14 -7.32
C LEU A 168 5.82 3.91 -6.55
N ALA A 169 6.86 3.25 -7.07
CA ALA A 169 7.52 2.14 -6.40
C ALA A 169 8.27 2.64 -5.15
N PRO A 170 8.33 1.85 -4.06
CA PRO A 170 9.13 2.24 -2.90
C PRO A 170 10.61 2.34 -3.30
N VAL A 171 11.22 3.48 -2.99
CA VAL A 171 12.66 3.74 -3.18
C VAL A 171 13.42 2.74 -2.31
N GLN A 172 14.13 1.82 -2.95
CA GLN A 172 15.09 0.93 -2.30
C GLN A 172 16.26 1.77 -1.79
N ASP A 173 16.39 1.86 -0.47
CA ASP A 173 17.64 2.31 0.17
C ASP A 173 18.74 1.28 -0.13
N ASN A 174 19.55 1.58 -1.15
CA ASN A 174 20.83 0.93 -1.35
C ASN A 174 21.80 1.43 -0.28
N VAL A 175 21.89 0.71 0.84
CA VAL A 175 23.07 0.76 1.71
C VAL A 175 23.55 -0.65 2.02
N ALA A 176 24.83 -0.86 1.68
CA ALA A 176 25.69 -1.99 2.02
C ALA A 176 25.62 -3.24 1.13
N ALA A 177 26.16 -3.08 -0.08
CA ALA A 177 27.02 -4.11 -0.66
C ALA A 177 28.25 -4.32 0.25
N THR A 178 28.34 -5.47 0.91
CA THR A 178 29.56 -6.31 0.98
C THR A 178 29.27 -7.59 1.76
N SER A 179 29.13 -8.72 1.05
CA SER A 179 29.81 -9.96 1.42
C SER A 179 29.70 -11.00 0.30
N ALA A 180 30.87 -11.31 -0.24
CA ALA A 180 31.26 -12.59 -0.85
C ALA A 180 30.40 -13.16 -1.98
N LYS A 181 30.77 -12.74 -3.20
CA LYS A 181 30.68 -13.55 -4.41
C LYS A 181 31.35 -14.92 -4.16
N LYS A 182 30.55 -15.99 -4.11
CA LYS A 182 31.00 -17.36 -4.39
C LYS A 182 30.18 -17.90 -5.55
N GLU A 183 30.76 -17.79 -6.74
CA GLU A 183 30.36 -18.60 -7.89
C GLU A 183 30.48 -20.07 -7.51
N ALA A 184 29.38 -20.82 -7.58
CA ALA A 184 29.38 -22.21 -7.99
C ALA A 184 27.95 -22.69 -8.31
N THR A 185 27.77 -22.97 -9.60
CA THR A 185 26.83 -23.94 -10.19
C THR A 185 25.34 -23.68 -10.05
N ALA A 186 24.80 -23.10 -11.12
CA ALA A 186 23.44 -23.36 -11.57
C ALA A 186 23.15 -24.87 -11.54
N LYS A 187 22.34 -25.31 -10.58
CA LYS A 187 21.47 -26.46 -10.74
C LYS A 187 20.07 -25.91 -10.92
N THR A 188 19.58 -26.05 -12.13
CA THR A 188 18.18 -25.92 -12.51
C THR A 188 17.31 -26.66 -11.49
N ILE A 189 16.65 -25.94 -10.60
CA ILE A 189 15.47 -26.47 -9.91
C ILE A 189 14.36 -26.37 -10.95
N GLN A 190 13.92 -27.53 -11.42
CA GLN A 190 12.76 -27.66 -12.29
C GLN A 190 11.54 -27.16 -11.52
N GLU A 191 11.07 -25.95 -11.81
CA GLU A 191 9.70 -25.54 -11.48
C GLU A 191 8.77 -26.48 -12.26
N HIS A 192 8.18 -27.44 -11.55
CA HIS A 192 7.14 -28.28 -12.11
C HIS A 192 5.85 -27.45 -12.15
N PRO A 193 5.10 -27.45 -13.27
CA PRO A 193 3.81 -26.78 -13.33
C PRO A 193 2.87 -27.33 -12.25
N PRO A 194 2.07 -26.47 -11.58
CA PRO A 194 1.13 -26.92 -10.55
C PRO A 194 0.14 -27.94 -11.14
N LEU A 195 0.05 -29.10 -10.50
CA LEU A 195 -0.69 -30.28 -10.98
C LEU A 195 -2.17 -30.25 -10.58
N LEU A 196 -2.54 -29.43 -9.60
CA LEU A 196 -3.90 -29.30 -9.08
C LEU A 196 -4.36 -27.84 -9.14
N PRO A 197 -5.64 -27.57 -9.50
CA PRO A 197 -6.17 -26.21 -9.53
C PRO A 197 -6.35 -25.64 -8.11
N PRO A 198 -6.31 -24.30 -7.93
CA PRO A 198 -6.62 -23.67 -6.65
C PRO A 198 -8.04 -23.98 -6.18
N SER A 199 -8.20 -24.16 -4.87
CA SER A 199 -9.50 -24.32 -4.21
C SER A 199 -10.20 -22.97 -3.95
N GLU A 200 -11.43 -22.99 -3.40
CA GLU A 200 -12.21 -21.78 -3.11
C GLU A 200 -11.97 -21.21 -1.70
N GLY A 201 -11.22 -21.92 -0.86
CA GLY A 201 -10.82 -21.46 0.46
C GLY A 201 -9.69 -20.42 0.48
N PRO A 202 -9.29 -19.95 1.68
CA PRO A 202 -8.27 -18.92 1.85
C PRO A 202 -6.97 -19.27 1.12
N PHE A 203 -6.43 -18.30 0.36
CA PHE A 203 -5.23 -18.45 -0.46
C PHE A 203 -5.27 -19.62 -1.45
N GLY A 204 -6.47 -20.08 -1.81
CA GLY A 204 -6.66 -21.20 -2.72
C GLY A 204 -6.49 -22.57 -2.05
N LEU A 205 -6.56 -22.65 -0.72
CA LEU A 205 -6.46 -23.89 0.06
C LEU A 205 -7.75 -24.18 0.83
N GLU A 206 -8.04 -25.45 1.06
CA GLU A 206 -9.19 -25.94 1.83
C GLU A 206 -8.78 -26.77 3.04
N ALA A 207 -9.67 -26.83 4.03
CA ALA A 207 -9.50 -27.68 5.20
C ALA A 207 -9.30 -29.15 4.79
N GLY A 208 -8.35 -29.83 5.42
CA GLY A 208 -8.11 -31.26 5.22
C GLY A 208 -7.13 -31.62 4.11
N LEU A 209 -6.61 -30.65 3.35
CA LEU A 209 -5.57 -30.93 2.35
C LEU A 209 -4.33 -31.55 3.00
N THR A 210 -3.80 -32.60 2.37
CA THR A 210 -2.53 -33.20 2.82
C THR A 210 -1.35 -32.31 2.41
N GLN A 211 -0.19 -32.48 3.06
CA GLN A 211 1.05 -31.83 2.65
C GLN A 211 1.30 -32.01 1.15
N LYS A 212 1.19 -33.25 0.66
CA LYS A 212 1.41 -33.57 -0.75
C LYS A 212 0.44 -32.85 -1.69
N ASN A 213 -0.85 -32.75 -1.32
CA ASN A 213 -1.80 -32.01 -2.18
C ASN A 213 -1.42 -30.54 -2.30
N ILE A 214 -0.97 -29.92 -1.20
CA ILE A 214 -0.54 -28.52 -1.22
C ILE A 214 0.74 -28.38 -2.08
N GLU A 215 1.71 -29.27 -1.91
CA GLU A 215 2.94 -29.31 -2.74
C GLU A 215 2.61 -29.44 -4.23
N ASP A 216 1.67 -30.35 -4.58
CA ASP A 216 1.19 -30.54 -5.96
C ASP A 216 0.45 -29.31 -6.50
N MET A 217 -0.23 -28.53 -5.64
CA MET A 217 -0.91 -27.27 -6.01
C MET A 217 0.05 -26.10 -6.22
N ILE A 218 1.19 -26.05 -5.53
CA ILE A 218 2.17 -24.95 -5.64
C ILE A 218 3.34 -25.28 -6.59
N GLY A 219 3.57 -26.56 -6.86
CA GLY A 219 4.69 -27.04 -7.68
C GLY A 219 6.03 -27.12 -6.94
N GLU A 220 6.00 -27.07 -5.61
CA GLU A 220 7.17 -26.95 -4.74
C GLU A 220 6.98 -27.75 -3.44
N LYS A 221 8.08 -28.23 -2.85
CA LYS A 221 8.05 -28.92 -1.55
C LYS A 221 7.91 -27.94 -0.41
N LEU A 222 7.09 -28.29 0.58
CA LEU A 222 6.94 -27.48 1.77
C LEU A 222 8.11 -27.68 2.73
N GLU A 223 8.65 -26.57 3.24
CA GLU A 223 9.69 -26.62 4.26
C GLU A 223 9.06 -26.78 5.64
N ARG A 224 9.52 -27.76 6.42
CA ARG A 224 9.04 -27.97 7.79
C ARG A 224 9.92 -27.22 8.78
N LEU A 225 9.29 -26.49 9.72
CA LEU A 225 10.04 -25.83 10.79
C LEU A 225 10.57 -26.85 11.82
N PRO A 226 11.86 -26.78 12.22
CA PRO A 226 12.48 -27.76 13.12
C PRO A 226 11.82 -27.85 14.51
N GLU A 227 11.31 -26.72 15.02
CA GLU A 227 10.80 -26.58 16.38
C GLU A 227 9.26 -26.65 16.47
N GLY A 228 8.56 -26.83 15.35
CA GLY A 228 7.09 -26.81 15.28
C GLY A 228 6.46 -28.18 15.02
N LEU A 229 5.45 -28.56 15.82
CA LEU A 229 4.58 -29.70 15.52
C LEU A 229 3.90 -29.49 14.17
N ASN A 230 4.38 -30.21 13.15
CA ASN A 230 3.86 -30.25 11.77
C ASN A 230 3.46 -28.88 11.19
N LEU A 231 4.29 -27.88 11.51
CA LEU A 231 4.20 -26.54 10.95
C LEU A 231 5.13 -26.46 9.73
N TYR A 232 4.53 -26.17 8.59
CA TYR A 232 5.23 -26.00 7.33
C TYR A 232 5.20 -24.53 6.94
N VAL A 233 6.20 -24.08 6.19
CA VAL A 233 6.28 -22.72 5.67
C VAL A 233 6.38 -22.72 4.16
N SER A 234 5.85 -21.66 3.56
CA SER A 234 5.97 -21.36 2.14
C SER A 234 5.83 -19.84 1.92
N ASP A 235 6.46 -19.32 0.88
CA ASP A 235 6.32 -17.93 0.43
C ASP A 235 5.26 -17.79 -0.70
N LYS A 236 4.72 -18.92 -1.19
CA LYS A 236 3.78 -18.95 -2.31
C LYS A 236 2.63 -19.91 -2.05
N LEU A 237 1.40 -19.44 -2.26
CA LEU A 237 0.19 -20.25 -2.23
C LEU A 237 -0.60 -20.13 -3.55
N PRO A 238 -1.54 -21.06 -3.83
CA PRO A 238 -2.22 -21.12 -5.13
C PRO A 238 -2.96 -19.83 -5.54
N LYS A 239 -3.54 -19.10 -4.58
CA LYS A 239 -4.08 -17.74 -4.79
C LYS A 239 -3.26 -16.74 -3.95
N PRO A 240 -2.18 -16.15 -4.51
CA PRO A 240 -1.28 -15.28 -3.75
C PRO A 240 -1.95 -13.96 -3.37
N ASN A 241 -1.44 -13.34 -2.31
CA ASN A 241 -1.82 -11.99 -1.91
C ASN A 241 -0.54 -11.21 -1.61
N SER A 242 -0.32 -10.12 -2.34
CA SER A 242 0.92 -9.32 -2.30
C SER A 242 1.24 -8.68 -0.96
N GLU A 243 0.33 -8.76 0.01
CA GLU A 243 0.50 -8.21 1.35
C GLU A 243 1.21 -9.14 2.33
N PHE A 244 1.39 -10.41 1.96
CA PHE A 244 1.99 -11.42 2.82
C PHE A 244 3.25 -11.98 2.16
N ASP A 245 4.33 -12.12 2.95
CA ASP A 245 5.62 -12.65 2.49
C ASP A 245 5.80 -14.13 2.84
N MET A 246 5.06 -14.62 3.83
CA MET A 246 5.23 -15.97 4.34
C MET A 246 3.92 -16.53 4.87
N TYR A 247 3.73 -17.82 4.66
CA TYR A 247 2.58 -18.60 5.09
C TYR A 247 3.04 -19.75 5.97
N GLY A 248 2.54 -19.79 7.21
CA GLY A 248 2.61 -20.96 8.07
C GLY A 248 1.38 -21.86 7.84
N LEU A 249 1.61 -23.14 7.60
CA LEU A 249 0.59 -24.15 7.35
C LEU A 249 0.67 -25.21 8.45
N LEU A 250 -0.36 -25.31 9.27
CA LEU A 250 -0.46 -26.37 10.27
C LEU A 250 -1.20 -27.56 9.65
N ILE A 251 -0.47 -28.67 9.47
CA ILE A 251 -0.98 -29.85 8.76
C ILE A 251 -0.91 -31.05 9.68
N SER A 252 -2.06 -31.58 10.09
CA SER A 252 -2.12 -32.86 10.81
C SER A 252 -1.93 -34.02 9.82
N PRO A 253 -1.18 -35.09 10.18
CA PRO A 253 -1.10 -36.31 9.39
C PRO A 253 -2.43 -37.07 9.33
N ASN A 254 -3.35 -36.86 10.28
CA ASN A 254 -4.63 -37.55 10.33
C ASN A 254 -5.77 -36.77 9.66
N VAL A 255 -5.81 -35.45 9.88
CA VAL A 255 -6.93 -34.60 9.42
C VAL A 255 -6.52 -33.51 8.45
N GLY A 256 -5.27 -33.51 7.98
CA GLY A 256 -4.75 -32.57 6.98
C GLY A 256 -4.63 -31.13 7.47
N LEU A 257 -4.64 -30.18 6.54
CA LEU A 257 -4.54 -28.75 6.78
C LEU A 257 -5.66 -28.29 7.72
N CYS A 258 -5.27 -27.67 8.84
CA CYS A 258 -6.20 -27.26 9.89
C CYS A 258 -6.06 -25.77 10.26
N GLN A 259 -4.95 -25.13 9.89
CA GLN A 259 -4.76 -23.69 10.04
C GLN A 259 -3.81 -23.12 8.99
N ILE A 260 -4.08 -21.90 8.55
CA ILE A 260 -3.19 -21.07 7.75
C ILE A 260 -2.89 -19.79 8.53
N THR A 261 -1.62 -19.42 8.63
CA THR A 261 -1.16 -18.14 9.19
C THR A 261 -0.37 -17.39 8.13
N ALA A 262 -0.93 -16.32 7.59
CA ALA A 262 -0.25 -15.43 6.65
C ALA A 262 0.43 -14.29 7.42
N VAL A 263 1.73 -14.15 7.21
CA VAL A 263 2.59 -13.15 7.86
C VAL A 263 2.81 -12.00 6.90
N GLY A 264 2.32 -10.82 7.28
CA GLY A 264 2.42 -9.62 6.48
C GLY A 264 3.86 -9.14 6.35
N LYS A 265 4.10 -8.35 5.30
CA LYS A 265 5.31 -7.55 5.12
C LYS A 265 5.61 -6.72 6.36
N LEU A 266 6.90 -6.55 6.65
CA LEU A 266 7.33 -5.60 7.66
C LEU A 266 7.06 -4.18 7.18
N ILE A 267 6.50 -3.36 8.06
CA ILE A 267 6.03 -2.00 7.79
C ILE A 267 6.76 -1.08 8.75
N ASP A 268 7.45 -0.09 8.19
CA ASP A 268 7.97 1.03 8.95
C ASP A 268 6.82 1.93 9.39
N THR A 269 6.81 2.29 10.66
CA THR A 269 5.77 3.09 11.29
C THR A 269 6.35 4.01 12.34
N ASP A 270 5.62 5.09 12.63
CA ASP A 270 5.94 5.96 13.76
C ASP A 270 5.61 5.30 15.11
N SER A 271 6.01 5.96 16.20
CA SER A 271 5.74 5.52 17.57
C SER A 271 4.23 5.41 17.88
N TYR A 272 3.39 6.19 17.18
CA TYR A 272 1.93 6.13 17.23
C TYR A 272 1.33 4.91 16.51
N GLY A 273 2.12 4.20 15.69
CA GLY A 273 1.71 3.01 14.95
C GLY A 273 0.77 3.31 13.77
N LEU A 274 0.79 4.52 13.21
CA LEU A 274 -0.21 4.95 12.21
C LEU A 274 -0.19 4.08 10.95
N ALA A 275 0.98 3.81 10.38
CA ALA A 275 1.09 2.98 9.17
C ALA A 275 0.62 1.54 9.44
N LEU A 276 0.96 0.99 10.61
CA LEU A 276 0.53 -0.35 11.01
C LEU A 276 -0.98 -0.45 11.22
N LYS A 277 -1.60 0.55 11.87
CA LYS A 277 -3.06 0.65 12.04
C LYS A 277 -3.77 0.75 10.69
N SER A 278 -3.28 1.61 9.80
CA SER A 278 -3.85 1.73 8.46
C SER A 278 -3.74 0.43 7.68
N LYS A 279 -2.64 -0.31 7.81
CA LYS A 279 -2.50 -1.61 7.16
C LYS A 279 -3.43 -2.66 7.73
N PHE A 280 -3.57 -2.69 9.05
CA PHE A 280 -4.53 -3.55 9.73
C PHE A 280 -5.96 -3.31 9.23
N GLU A 281 -6.38 -2.05 9.15
CA GLU A 281 -7.70 -1.67 8.63
C GLU A 281 -7.88 -2.01 7.15
N TYR A 282 -6.85 -1.77 6.33
CA TYR A 282 -6.82 -2.13 4.92
C TYR A 282 -7.08 -3.64 4.69
N LEU A 283 -6.49 -4.50 5.52
CA LEU A 283 -6.70 -5.95 5.45
C LEU A 283 -8.02 -6.39 6.10
N ARG A 284 -8.46 -5.72 7.17
CA ARG A 284 -9.70 -6.03 7.91
C ARG A 284 -10.97 -5.69 7.13
N ALA A 285 -10.96 -4.61 6.34
CA ALA A 285 -12.16 -4.13 5.65
C ALA A 285 -12.71 -5.11 4.60
N PRO A 286 -11.91 -5.68 3.68
CA PRO A 286 -12.37 -6.72 2.76
C PRO A 286 -12.90 -7.97 3.48
N LEU A 287 -12.23 -8.40 4.56
CA LEU A 287 -12.70 -9.52 5.38
C LEU A 287 -14.07 -9.23 6.00
N SER A 288 -14.31 -7.99 6.43
CA SER A 288 -15.60 -7.58 6.97
C SER A 288 -16.71 -7.60 5.91
N SER A 289 -16.38 -7.27 4.66
CA SER A 289 -17.31 -7.39 3.54
C SER A 289 -17.65 -8.83 3.19
N LEU A 290 -16.71 -9.77 3.36
CA LEU A 290 -16.88 -11.18 3.01
C LEU A 290 -17.55 -12.01 4.12
N TYR A 291 -17.20 -11.71 5.38
CA TYR A 291 -17.56 -12.53 6.55
C TYR A 291 -18.41 -11.78 7.59
N GLY A 292 -18.80 -10.55 7.30
CA GLY A 292 -19.60 -9.72 8.20
C GLY A 292 -18.79 -9.00 9.27
N LYS A 293 -19.46 -8.48 10.31
CA LYS A 293 -18.82 -7.64 11.31
C LYS A 293 -17.92 -8.45 12.26
N ALA A 294 -16.66 -8.06 12.37
CA ALA A 294 -15.71 -8.64 13.31
C ALA A 294 -15.92 -8.13 14.74
N LYS A 295 -15.55 -8.95 15.73
CA LYS A 295 -15.27 -8.47 17.09
C LYS A 295 -13.87 -7.87 17.12
N THR A 296 -13.77 -6.55 17.24
CA THR A 296 -12.50 -5.82 17.25
C THR A 296 -12.06 -5.52 18.69
N LYS A 297 -10.76 -5.57 18.94
CA LYS A 297 -10.13 -5.29 20.22
C LYS A 297 -8.87 -4.45 20.00
N ASP A 298 -8.90 -3.18 20.40
CA ASP A 298 -7.72 -2.36 20.70
C ASP A 298 -7.69 -2.18 22.22
N LEU A 299 -6.86 -2.96 22.90
CA LEU A 299 -6.80 -3.01 24.36
C LEU A 299 -5.38 -2.78 24.85
N LEU A 300 -5.21 -1.79 25.73
CA LEU A 300 -4.05 -1.66 26.60
C LEU A 300 -4.33 -2.38 27.93
N LEU A 301 -3.39 -3.18 28.41
CA LEU A 301 -3.49 -3.88 29.69
C LEU A 301 -3.50 -2.88 30.85
N ALA A 302 -4.31 -3.19 31.87
CA ALA A 302 -4.37 -2.38 33.08
C ALA A 302 -2.99 -2.31 33.77
N GLY A 303 -2.58 -1.11 34.16
CA GLY A 303 -1.29 -0.87 34.81
C GLY A 303 -0.11 -0.66 33.84
N SER A 304 -0.33 -0.72 32.52
CA SER A 304 0.71 -0.37 31.55
C SER A 304 1.16 1.08 31.70
N VAL A 305 2.47 1.30 31.61
CA VAL A 305 3.06 2.64 31.59
C VAL A 305 3.00 3.29 30.19
N TRP A 306 2.81 2.49 29.14
CA TRP A 306 2.76 2.89 27.72
C TRP A 306 1.37 3.37 27.32
N LYS A 307 0.87 4.35 28.05
CA LYS A 307 -0.53 4.82 27.96
C LYS A 307 -0.71 6.04 27.06
N GLU A 308 0.37 6.76 26.76
CA GLU A 308 0.28 7.93 25.91
C GLU A 308 0.14 7.52 24.43
N PRO A 309 -0.47 8.34 23.56
CA PRO A 309 -0.70 7.96 22.16
C PRO A 309 0.57 7.60 21.39
N GLN A 310 1.70 8.26 21.67
CA GLN A 310 3.01 7.98 21.08
C GLN A 310 3.64 6.68 21.58
N ASP A 311 3.14 6.11 22.68
CA ASP A 311 3.66 4.86 23.22
C ASP A 311 3.00 3.64 22.57
N TRP A 312 2.15 3.84 21.56
CA TRP A 312 1.31 2.77 21.01
C TRP A 312 2.15 1.59 20.50
N MET A 313 3.21 1.86 19.72
CA MET A 313 4.12 0.81 19.24
C MET A 313 4.91 0.17 20.37
N MET A 314 5.26 0.92 21.41
CA MET A 314 5.95 0.37 22.57
C MET A 314 5.05 -0.57 23.37
N GLY A 315 3.78 -0.18 23.58
CA GLY A 315 2.79 -1.04 24.19
C GLY A 315 2.60 -2.34 23.41
N LEU A 316 2.58 -2.27 22.06
CA LEU A 316 2.52 -3.46 21.20
C LEU A 316 3.79 -4.33 21.34
N SER A 317 4.98 -3.71 21.33
CA SER A 317 6.29 -4.38 21.47
C SER A 317 6.47 -5.07 22.80
N LYS A 318 5.99 -4.46 23.88
CA LYS A 318 5.99 -5.05 25.22
C LYS A 318 4.84 -6.02 25.47
N LYS A 319 4.00 -6.28 24.46
CA LYS A 319 2.82 -7.16 24.55
C LYS A 319 1.83 -6.71 25.64
N GLU A 320 1.81 -5.40 25.91
CA GLU A 320 0.89 -4.74 26.83
C GLU A 320 -0.28 -4.08 26.09
N ARG A 321 -0.19 -3.96 24.76
CA ARG A 321 -1.27 -3.53 23.89
C ARG A 321 -1.56 -4.56 22.82
N PHE A 322 -2.84 -4.70 22.47
CA PHE A 322 -3.30 -5.64 21.45
C PHE A 322 -4.24 -4.91 20.49
N LEU A 323 -3.96 -4.98 19.18
CA LEU A 323 -4.90 -4.59 18.13
C LEU A 323 -5.24 -5.83 17.31
N SER A 324 -6.50 -6.25 17.36
CA SER A 324 -6.95 -7.46 16.70
C SER A 324 -8.43 -7.40 16.31
N ALA A 325 -8.81 -8.24 15.35
CA ALA A 325 -10.20 -8.48 15.02
C ALA A 325 -10.45 -9.98 14.81
N THR A 326 -11.63 -10.44 15.23
CA THR A 326 -12.00 -11.86 15.17
C THR A 326 -13.37 -12.04 14.53
N TRP A 327 -13.46 -12.96 13.57
CA TRP A 327 -14.70 -13.52 13.08
C TRP A 327 -14.79 -14.96 13.55
N LYS A 328 -15.93 -15.34 14.12
CA LYS A 328 -16.15 -16.70 14.63
C LYS A 328 -17.46 -17.22 14.09
N GLY A 329 -17.42 -18.36 13.43
CA GLY A 329 -18.62 -19.06 12.98
C GLY A 329 -19.36 -19.68 14.16
N THR A 330 -20.68 -19.69 14.10
CA THR A 330 -21.54 -20.47 15.00
C THR A 330 -22.29 -21.53 14.21
N LYS A 331 -23.05 -22.40 14.89
CA LYS A 331 -23.88 -23.40 14.21
C LYS A 331 -24.98 -22.73 13.36
N GLU A 332 -25.48 -21.59 13.83
CA GLU A 332 -26.55 -20.81 13.22
C GLU A 332 -26.02 -19.90 12.09
N MET A 333 -24.79 -19.42 12.22
CA MET A 333 -24.11 -18.57 11.24
C MET A 333 -22.68 -19.08 10.99
N PRO A 334 -22.52 -20.15 10.20
CA PRO A 334 -21.20 -20.67 9.86
C PRO A 334 -20.46 -19.71 8.91
N LEU A 335 -19.13 -19.67 9.03
CA LEU A 335 -18.32 -19.00 8.01
C LEU A 335 -18.19 -19.92 6.78
N LYS A 336 -18.04 -19.32 5.61
CA LYS A 336 -17.81 -20.07 4.35
C LYS A 336 -16.50 -20.86 4.40
N ASN A 337 -16.35 -21.83 3.51
CA ASN A 337 -15.10 -22.58 3.27
C ASN A 337 -14.56 -23.35 4.48
N ASN A 338 -15.46 -23.89 5.33
CA ASN A 338 -15.12 -24.66 6.52
C ASN A 338 -14.21 -23.92 7.51
N ILE A 339 -14.32 -22.59 7.56
CA ILE A 339 -13.56 -21.76 8.49
C ILE A 339 -14.31 -21.72 9.83
N ALA A 340 -13.62 -22.02 10.93
CA ALA A 340 -14.17 -21.85 12.27
C ALA A 340 -13.93 -20.42 12.79
N THR A 341 -12.70 -19.93 12.62
CA THR A 341 -12.29 -18.61 13.11
C THR A 341 -11.36 -17.93 12.11
N ILE A 342 -11.56 -16.64 11.91
CA ILE A 342 -10.61 -15.74 11.26
C ILE A 342 -10.08 -14.79 12.34
N PHE A 343 -8.77 -14.68 12.45
CA PHE A 343 -8.13 -13.80 13.41
C PHE A 343 -7.10 -12.95 12.68
N ILE A 344 -7.20 -11.62 12.82
CA ILE A 344 -6.21 -10.68 12.30
C ILE A 344 -5.68 -9.87 13.46
N GLU A 345 -4.37 -9.65 13.50
CA GLU A 345 -3.73 -8.84 14.54
C GLU A 345 -2.55 -8.04 14.00
N ALA A 346 -2.32 -6.88 14.61
CA ALA A 346 -1.07 -6.17 14.45
C ALA A 346 -0.03 -6.76 15.40
N ARG A 347 1.19 -6.95 14.92
CA ARG A 347 2.36 -7.30 15.71
C ARG A 347 3.46 -6.30 15.47
N SER A 348 4.24 -6.05 16.51
CA SER A 348 5.45 -5.22 16.42
C SER A 348 6.68 -6.12 16.45
N LYS A 349 7.66 -5.77 15.62
CA LYS A 349 9.04 -6.24 15.77
C LYS A 349 9.75 -5.43 16.85
N ASP A 350 9.56 -4.11 16.81
CA ASP A 350 10.13 -3.12 17.75
C ASP A 350 9.22 -1.88 17.78
N SER A 351 9.73 -0.73 18.23
CA SER A 351 8.97 0.52 18.34
C SER A 351 8.72 1.24 17.02
N GLU A 352 9.38 0.84 15.93
CA GLU A 352 9.38 1.52 14.63
C GLU A 352 8.94 0.60 13.50
N GLN A 353 8.92 -0.72 13.74
CA GLN A 353 8.53 -1.72 12.75
C GLN A 353 7.49 -2.69 13.28
N GLY A 354 6.53 -3.05 12.43
CA GLY A 354 5.56 -4.09 12.72
C GLY A 354 4.97 -4.71 11.46
N ASN A 355 4.13 -5.72 11.64
CA ASN A 355 3.41 -6.36 10.55
C ASN A 355 2.03 -6.83 11.00
N VAL A 356 1.19 -7.19 10.03
CA VAL A 356 -0.14 -7.72 10.29
C VAL A 356 -0.13 -9.22 10.04
N HIS A 357 -0.65 -10.00 11.00
CA HIS A 357 -0.79 -11.45 10.89
C HIS A 357 -2.26 -11.76 10.63
N LEU A 358 -2.54 -12.59 9.63
CA LEU A 358 -3.88 -13.07 9.31
C LEU A 358 -3.92 -14.59 9.43
N GLN A 359 -4.76 -15.08 10.32
CA GLN A 359 -4.93 -16.49 10.60
C GLN A 359 -6.34 -16.96 10.24
N TYR A 360 -6.40 -18.11 9.57
CA TYR A 360 -7.60 -18.88 9.32
C TYR A 360 -7.48 -20.22 10.04
N SER A 361 -8.34 -20.46 11.03
CA SER A 361 -8.47 -21.77 11.69
C SER A 361 -9.73 -22.46 11.15
N PHE A 362 -9.56 -23.65 10.60
CA PHE A 362 -10.65 -24.42 9.99
C PHE A 362 -11.45 -25.20 11.05
N THR A 363 -12.60 -25.77 10.66
CA THR A 363 -13.48 -26.53 11.56
C THR A 363 -12.86 -27.84 12.09
N ASN A 364 -11.78 -28.33 11.49
CA ASN A 364 -10.98 -29.46 11.96
C ASN A 364 -9.84 -29.06 12.93
N TYR A 365 -9.70 -27.77 13.28
CA TYR A 365 -8.60 -27.28 14.11
C TYR A 365 -8.54 -27.95 15.49
N ASP A 366 -9.67 -28.11 16.18
CA ASP A 366 -9.70 -28.73 17.52
C ASP A 366 -9.21 -30.19 17.50
N VAL A 367 -9.44 -30.92 16.40
CA VAL A 367 -8.93 -32.29 16.22
C VAL A 367 -7.41 -32.28 16.01
N CYS A 368 -6.92 -31.29 15.26
CA CYS A 368 -5.51 -31.04 15.03
C CYS A 368 -4.77 -30.74 16.34
N GLU A 369 -5.30 -29.82 17.15
CA GLU A 369 -4.75 -29.44 18.44
C GLU A 369 -4.71 -30.62 19.42
N ALA A 370 -5.80 -31.39 19.51
CA ALA A 370 -5.87 -32.56 20.37
C ALA A 370 -4.87 -33.67 19.99
N GLU A 371 -4.55 -33.80 18.69
CA GLU A 371 -3.52 -34.71 18.22
C GLU A 371 -2.13 -34.27 18.69
N PHE A 372 -1.78 -33.02 18.48
CA PHE A 372 -0.46 -32.49 18.83
C PHE A 372 -0.22 -32.48 20.34
N GLU A 373 -1.25 -32.19 21.14
CA GLU A 373 -1.18 -32.30 22.60
C GLU A 373 -0.93 -33.75 23.06
N LYS A 374 -1.47 -34.76 22.38
CA LYS A 374 -1.16 -36.16 22.68
C LYS A 374 0.30 -36.50 22.34
N THR A 375 0.79 -36.08 21.17
CA THR A 375 2.19 -36.32 20.76
C THR A 375 3.19 -35.64 21.69
N LYS A 376 2.87 -34.44 22.18
CA LYS A 376 3.69 -33.71 23.15
C LYS A 376 3.74 -34.44 24.50
N LYS A 377 2.58 -34.90 25.00
CA LYS A 377 2.49 -35.69 26.24
C LYS A 377 3.21 -37.03 26.16
N SER A 378 3.26 -37.68 25.00
CA SER A 378 3.99 -38.94 24.82
C SER A 378 5.51 -38.76 24.68
N SER A 379 5.99 -37.51 24.54
CA SER A 379 7.41 -37.17 24.41
C SER A 379 8.02 -36.64 25.71
N LEU A 380 7.22 -36.58 26.78
CA LEU A 380 7.60 -36.28 28.16
C LEU A 380 7.46 -37.57 28.98
#